data_AF-A0A061DEE0-F1
#
_entry.id   AF-A0A061DEE0-F1
#
_cell.length_a   1.000
_cell.length_b   1.000
_cell.length_c   1.000
_cell.angle_alpha   90.00
_cell.angle_beta   90.00
_cell.angle_gamma   90.00
#
_symmetry.space_group_name_H-M   'P 1'
#
loop_
_entity.id
_entity.type
_entity.pdbx_description
1 polymer ?
#
loop_
_entity_poly.entity_id
_entity_poly.type
_entity_poly.pdbx_seq_one_letter_code
_entity_poly.pdbx_strand_id
1 'polypeptide(L)'
;MENHSRLSLYAMCGLVERLSQATLDDSSVTNLLRLKLLENLGEVTSPVVMGRVLYLLKNCSSMDRDFFVMITNHIYRNKLYPTGDVPRLWCRYFKFIGDNRLYHKALLDVLCSEFSEYVLRYLNHEPPSYPRRMQESVAIASWALAITAPDMPLEDLFERMLRFCSLPGIDRSVAIRVFWGASVRNTCLDRIDVAIIERLWEETLSEPSAGLRRKSHLHQIYTILRCLKLGGIEENGLTDRCLATLHELRYGHKDSKISTSQRYVSDVLVRLGVPHKVELLTPDLLSIDIAIEGDGERIALEVDGPLHFTCVCDAAEASSPMRTGPTQMKQSFLKHNGWSVLSVPPVKLDDSVDLSAAIASVDAYYKRLLLNSGSPYLRRILG
;
A
#
# COMPACT_ATOMS: atom_id res chain seq x y z
N MET A 1 -26.30 -21.86 9.73
CA MET A 1 -24.86 -22.15 9.58
C MET A 1 -24.56 -23.65 9.41
N GLU A 2 -25.27 -24.57 10.08
CA GLU A 2 -25.00 -26.02 10.01
C GLU A 2 -25.00 -26.62 8.60
N ASN A 3 -25.83 -26.12 7.67
CA ASN A 3 -25.90 -26.66 6.30
C ASN A 3 -24.69 -26.31 5.40
N HIS A 4 -23.93 -25.25 5.70
CA HIS A 4 -22.78 -24.84 4.85
C HIS A 4 -21.50 -25.62 5.17
N SER A 5 -21.40 -26.23 6.35
CA SER A 5 -20.26 -27.06 6.76
C SER A 5 -20.03 -28.27 5.85
N ARG A 6 -21.08 -28.73 5.15
CA ARG A 6 -21.08 -29.87 4.22
C ARG A 6 -20.68 -29.50 2.78
N LEU A 7 -20.55 -28.22 2.47
CA LEU A 7 -20.19 -27.78 1.13
C LEU A 7 -18.69 -27.98 0.88
N SER A 8 -18.35 -28.51 -0.29
CA SER A 8 -16.97 -28.59 -0.76
C SER A 8 -16.40 -27.19 -1.02
N LEU A 9 -15.08 -27.06 -1.09
CA LEU A 9 -14.40 -25.80 -1.41
C LEU A 9 -14.95 -25.17 -2.71
N TYR A 10 -15.16 -25.99 -3.75
CA TYR A 10 -15.71 -25.53 -5.03
C TYR A 10 -17.16 -25.04 -4.93
N ALA A 11 -18.01 -25.74 -4.16
CA ALA A 11 -19.38 -25.32 -3.91
C ALA A 11 -19.42 -24.00 -3.12
N MET A 12 -18.52 -23.84 -2.15
CA MET A 12 -18.34 -22.59 -1.41
C MET A 12 -17.90 -21.43 -2.32
N CYS A 13 -16.95 -21.65 -3.23
CA CYS A 13 -16.59 -20.63 -4.21
C CYS A 13 -17.80 -20.18 -5.04
N GLY A 14 -18.60 -21.13 -5.54
CA GLY A 14 -19.80 -20.81 -6.32
C GLY A 14 -20.88 -20.08 -5.52
N LEU A 15 -20.98 -20.34 -4.21
CA LEU A 15 -21.86 -19.58 -3.32
C LEU A 15 -21.39 -18.14 -3.15
N VAL A 16 -20.12 -17.93 -2.79
CA VAL A 16 -19.56 -16.58 -2.58
C VAL A 16 -19.58 -15.76 -3.87
N GLU A 17 -19.37 -16.38 -5.04
CA GLU A 17 -19.50 -15.69 -6.32
C GLU A 17 -20.92 -15.18 -6.58
N ARG A 18 -21.94 -16.01 -6.32
CA ARG A 18 -23.34 -15.61 -6.50
C ARG A 18 -23.72 -14.47 -5.55
N LEU A 19 -23.26 -14.53 -4.29
CA LEU A 19 -23.43 -13.43 -3.34
C LEU A 19 -22.78 -12.15 -3.85
N SER A 20 -21.51 -12.22 -4.27
CA SER A 20 -20.79 -11.06 -4.81
C SER A 20 -21.44 -10.49 -6.07
N GLN A 21 -22.01 -11.33 -6.95
CA GLN A 21 -22.75 -10.88 -8.14
C GLN A 21 -24.06 -10.18 -7.78
N ALA A 22 -24.72 -10.63 -6.70
CA ALA A 22 -25.91 -10.00 -6.15
C ALA A 22 -25.61 -8.76 -5.28
N THR A 23 -24.35 -8.30 -5.23
CA THR A 23 -23.89 -7.20 -4.36
C THR A 23 -24.15 -7.44 -2.86
N LEU A 24 -24.23 -8.72 -2.46
CA LEU A 24 -24.35 -9.13 -1.07
C LEU A 24 -22.96 -9.45 -0.52
N ASP A 25 -22.68 -8.95 0.69
CA ASP A 25 -21.47 -9.30 1.45
C ASP A 25 -21.88 -10.01 2.74
N ASP A 26 -21.31 -11.21 2.95
CA ASP A 26 -21.53 -12.02 4.14
C ASP A 26 -20.17 -12.46 4.66
N SER A 27 -19.74 -11.79 5.74
CA SER A 27 -18.46 -12.06 6.39
C SER A 27 -18.40 -13.46 6.99
N SER A 28 -19.53 -14.03 7.41
CA SER A 28 -19.60 -15.38 7.95
C SER A 28 -19.39 -16.42 6.84
N VAL A 29 -20.03 -16.25 5.69
CA VAL A 29 -19.85 -17.15 4.53
C VAL A 29 -18.43 -17.03 3.97
N THR A 30 -17.88 -15.82 3.91
CA THR A 30 -16.50 -15.62 3.47
C THR A 30 -15.48 -16.22 4.45
N ASN A 31 -15.73 -16.12 5.76
CA ASN A 31 -14.91 -16.82 6.77
C ASN A 31 -15.05 -18.35 6.67
N LEU A 32 -16.23 -18.88 6.34
CA LEU A 32 -16.38 -20.32 6.07
C LEU A 32 -15.58 -20.76 4.84
N LEU A 33 -15.51 -19.93 3.78
CA LEU A 33 -14.63 -20.21 2.64
C LEU A 33 -13.15 -20.24 3.07
N ARG A 34 -12.72 -19.31 3.93
CA ARG A 34 -11.36 -19.30 4.51
C ARG A 34 -11.05 -20.59 5.26
N LEU A 35 -11.96 -21.02 6.15
CA LEU A 35 -11.81 -22.27 6.91
C LEU A 35 -11.76 -23.49 5.99
N LYS A 36 -12.64 -23.55 4.99
CA LYS A 36 -12.65 -24.64 4.00
C LYS A 36 -11.38 -24.69 3.16
N LEU A 37 -10.80 -23.55 2.81
CA LEU A 37 -9.50 -23.50 2.16
C LEU A 37 -8.43 -24.15 3.04
N LEU A 38 -8.38 -23.82 4.34
CA LEU A 38 -7.40 -24.38 5.27
C LEU A 38 -7.59 -25.89 5.47
N GLU A 39 -8.83 -26.36 5.64
CA GLU A 39 -9.16 -27.78 5.78
C GLU A 39 -8.73 -28.61 4.56
N ASN A 40 -8.81 -28.04 3.35
CA ASN A 40 -8.57 -28.74 2.09
C ASN A 40 -7.31 -28.22 1.37
N LEU A 41 -6.40 -27.56 2.09
CA LEU A 41 -5.28 -26.84 1.47
C LEU A 41 -4.40 -27.79 0.64
N GLY A 42 -4.14 -28.99 1.16
CA GLY A 42 -3.35 -30.03 0.47
C GLY A 42 -3.97 -30.53 -0.84
N GLU A 43 -5.28 -30.36 -1.04
CA GLU A 43 -5.98 -30.74 -2.28
C GLU A 43 -5.94 -29.63 -3.35
N VAL A 44 -5.58 -28.40 -2.97
CA VAL A 44 -5.48 -27.28 -3.89
C VAL A 44 -4.13 -27.32 -4.61
N THR A 45 -4.12 -27.97 -5.78
CA THR A 45 -2.93 -28.17 -6.63
C THR A 45 -2.94 -27.33 -7.92
N SER A 46 -3.98 -26.52 -8.14
CA SER A 46 -4.12 -25.69 -9.34
C SER A 46 -3.99 -24.20 -9.02
N PRO A 47 -3.15 -23.45 -9.77
CA PRO A 47 -3.03 -22.01 -9.57
C PRO A 47 -4.33 -21.29 -9.88
N VAL A 48 -5.15 -21.80 -10.81
CA VAL A 48 -6.46 -21.25 -11.18
C VAL A 48 -7.44 -21.33 -10.01
N VAL A 49 -7.49 -22.49 -9.34
CA VAL A 49 -8.35 -22.72 -8.17
C VAL A 49 -7.89 -21.83 -7.02
N MET A 50 -6.59 -21.85 -6.72
CA MET A 50 -6.02 -20.98 -5.68
C MET A 50 -6.35 -19.51 -5.95
N GLY A 51 -6.06 -18.99 -7.15
CA GLY A 51 -6.34 -17.61 -7.50
C GLY A 51 -7.83 -17.25 -7.40
N ARG A 52 -8.73 -18.18 -7.75
CA ARG A 52 -10.18 -17.98 -7.56
C ARG A 52 -10.54 -17.82 -6.09
N VAL A 53 -10.01 -18.66 -5.21
CA VAL A 53 -10.26 -18.55 -3.77
C VAL A 53 -9.70 -17.23 -3.22
N LEU A 54 -8.45 -16.88 -3.55
CA LEU A 54 -7.84 -15.61 -3.11
C LEU A 54 -8.69 -14.38 -3.49
N TYR A 55 -9.23 -14.38 -4.70
CA TYR A 55 -10.13 -13.31 -5.16
C TYR A 55 -11.40 -13.18 -4.32
N LEU A 56 -11.98 -14.31 -3.93
CA LEU A 56 -13.23 -14.35 -3.16
C LEU A 56 -13.02 -14.01 -1.69
N LEU A 57 -11.79 -14.14 -1.18
CA LEU A 57 -11.42 -13.76 0.19
C LEU A 57 -11.07 -12.28 0.36
N LYS A 58 -11.19 -11.44 -0.68
CA LYS A 58 -10.78 -10.02 -0.66
C LYS A 58 -11.37 -9.18 0.48
N ASN A 59 -12.54 -9.52 1.00
CA ASN A 59 -13.23 -8.82 2.09
C ASN A 59 -13.22 -9.61 3.41
N CYS A 60 -12.43 -10.67 3.52
CA CYS A 60 -12.41 -11.53 4.69
C CYS A 60 -11.59 -10.87 5.83
N SER A 61 -12.27 -10.30 6.82
CA SER A 61 -11.62 -9.64 7.97
C SER A 61 -10.95 -10.58 8.96
N SER A 62 -11.22 -11.89 8.88
CA SER A 62 -10.67 -12.92 9.78
C SER A 62 -9.38 -13.56 9.28
N MET A 63 -8.77 -13.02 8.22
CA MET A 63 -7.44 -13.44 7.78
C MET A 63 -6.38 -12.82 8.69
N ASP A 64 -5.65 -13.66 9.41
CA ASP A 64 -4.57 -13.30 10.30
C ASP A 64 -3.21 -13.66 9.69
N ARG A 65 -2.14 -13.37 10.45
CA ARG A 65 -0.76 -13.65 10.01
C ARG A 65 -0.56 -15.13 9.71
N ASP A 66 -1.07 -16.02 10.54
CA ASP A 66 -0.87 -17.47 10.38
C ASP A 66 -1.53 -17.97 9.10
N PHE A 67 -2.74 -17.48 8.79
CA PHE A 67 -3.38 -17.71 7.50
C PHE A 67 -2.47 -17.27 6.34
N PHE A 68 -1.96 -16.04 6.36
CA PHE A 68 -1.12 -15.54 5.27
C PHE A 68 0.18 -16.34 5.10
N VAL A 69 0.82 -16.71 6.22
CA VAL A 69 2.02 -17.56 6.21
C VAL A 69 1.70 -18.92 5.60
N MET A 70 0.60 -19.58 6.00
CA MET A 70 0.20 -20.87 5.45
C MET A 70 -0.07 -20.80 3.95
N ILE A 71 -0.85 -19.80 3.50
CA ILE A 71 -1.24 -19.67 2.10
C ILE A 71 -0.05 -19.34 1.20
N THR A 72 0.79 -18.38 1.60
CA THR A 72 1.97 -18.00 0.81
C THR A 72 2.98 -19.15 0.71
N ASN A 73 3.24 -19.87 1.82
CA ASN A 73 4.09 -21.07 1.80
C ASN A 73 3.50 -22.18 0.92
N HIS A 74 2.17 -22.39 0.97
CA HIS A 74 1.54 -23.41 0.14
C HIS A 74 1.65 -23.09 -1.35
N ILE A 75 1.40 -21.84 -1.74
CA ILE A 75 1.59 -21.37 -3.12
C ILE A 75 3.04 -21.59 -3.56
N TYR A 76 4.00 -21.19 -2.73
CA TYR A 76 5.42 -21.31 -3.04
C TYR A 76 5.86 -22.77 -3.17
N ARG A 77 5.60 -23.61 -2.17
CA ARG A 77 6.08 -25.01 -2.14
C ARG A 77 5.44 -25.89 -3.21
N ASN A 78 4.16 -25.66 -3.53
CA ASN A 78 3.43 -26.44 -4.53
C ASN A 78 3.46 -25.81 -5.93
N LYS A 79 4.28 -24.76 -6.13
CA LYS A 79 4.46 -24.08 -7.42
C LYS A 79 3.15 -23.63 -8.07
N LEU A 80 2.23 -23.10 -7.26
CA LEU A 80 0.93 -22.63 -7.72
C LEU A 80 1.05 -21.24 -8.34
N TYR A 81 1.90 -21.07 -9.34
CA TYR A 81 2.15 -19.78 -9.98
C TYR A 81 1.22 -19.58 -11.17
N PRO A 82 0.81 -18.34 -11.48
CA PRO A 82 0.21 -18.04 -12.76
C PRO A 82 1.18 -18.38 -13.89
N THR A 83 0.75 -19.15 -14.88
CA THR A 83 1.54 -19.49 -16.08
C THR A 83 0.73 -19.19 -17.34
N GLY A 84 1.45 -18.99 -18.46
CA GLY A 84 0.82 -18.71 -19.75
C GLY A 84 0.19 -17.32 -19.86
N ASP A 85 -0.78 -17.19 -20.78
CA ASP A 85 -1.49 -15.94 -21.04
C ASP A 85 -2.84 -15.89 -20.33
N VAL A 86 -2.82 -15.77 -19.00
CA VAL A 86 -4.04 -15.72 -18.17
C VAL A 86 -4.05 -14.43 -17.32
N PRO A 87 -4.31 -13.25 -17.92
CA PRO A 87 -4.22 -11.97 -17.23
C PRO A 87 -5.03 -11.89 -15.92
N ARG A 88 -6.21 -12.52 -15.89
CA ARG A 88 -7.07 -12.55 -14.70
C ARG A 88 -6.38 -13.21 -13.52
N LEU A 89 -5.52 -14.19 -13.76
CA LEU A 89 -4.84 -14.91 -12.70
C LEU A 89 -3.77 -14.03 -12.06
N TRP A 90 -2.99 -13.32 -12.87
CA TRP A 90 -2.04 -12.30 -12.40
C TRP A 90 -2.71 -11.23 -11.53
N CYS A 91 -3.84 -10.69 -12.00
CA CYS A 91 -4.60 -9.71 -11.21
C CYS A 91 -4.98 -10.25 -9.83
N ARG A 92 -5.37 -11.53 -9.72
CA ARG A 92 -5.82 -12.12 -8.45
C ARG A 92 -4.67 -12.29 -7.46
N TYR A 93 -3.52 -12.77 -7.92
CA TYR A 93 -2.35 -12.99 -7.07
C TYR A 93 -1.78 -11.67 -6.56
N PHE A 94 -1.45 -10.74 -7.46
CA PHE A 94 -0.90 -9.45 -7.06
C PHE A 94 -1.89 -8.60 -6.27
N LYS A 95 -3.19 -8.69 -6.56
CA LYS A 95 -4.20 -8.00 -5.75
C LYS A 95 -4.25 -8.56 -4.33
N PHE A 96 -4.24 -9.89 -4.17
CA PHE A 96 -4.20 -10.51 -2.85
C PHE A 96 -2.94 -10.13 -2.06
N ILE A 97 -1.78 -10.13 -2.73
CA ILE A 97 -0.50 -9.70 -2.14
C ILE A 97 -0.57 -8.23 -1.71
N GLY A 98 -0.96 -7.32 -2.60
CA GLY A 98 -0.96 -5.89 -2.32
C GLY A 98 -2.02 -5.47 -1.30
N ASP A 99 -3.25 -5.99 -1.39
CA ASP A 99 -4.35 -5.64 -0.47
C ASP A 99 -3.97 -6.01 0.98
N ASN A 100 -3.29 -7.15 1.16
CA ASN A 100 -2.87 -7.67 2.46
C ASN A 100 -1.40 -7.35 2.83
N ARG A 101 -0.71 -6.57 1.97
CA ARG A 101 0.70 -6.17 2.14
C ARG A 101 1.68 -7.32 2.35
N LEU A 102 1.45 -8.44 1.69
CA LEU A 102 2.21 -9.67 1.93
C LEU A 102 3.63 -9.57 1.40
N TYR A 103 4.60 -9.89 2.24
CA TYR A 103 5.98 -10.06 1.83
C TYR A 103 6.43 -11.49 2.11
N HIS A 104 6.73 -12.22 1.03
CA HIS A 104 7.36 -13.53 1.07
C HIS A 104 8.39 -13.54 -0.06
N LYS A 105 9.64 -13.25 0.27
CA LYS A 105 10.71 -12.97 -0.69
C LYS A 105 10.82 -14.00 -1.81
N ALA A 106 11.01 -15.28 -1.45
CA ALA A 106 11.15 -16.34 -2.45
C ALA A 106 9.91 -16.55 -3.35
N LEU A 107 8.70 -16.28 -2.84
CA LEU A 107 7.48 -16.34 -3.66
C LEU A 107 7.42 -15.14 -4.59
N LEU A 108 7.72 -13.94 -4.08
CA LEU A 108 7.74 -12.71 -4.89
C LEU A 108 8.81 -12.78 -5.97
N ASP A 109 10.01 -13.31 -5.69
CA ASP A 109 11.07 -13.51 -6.69
C ASP A 109 10.56 -14.32 -7.89
N VAL A 110 9.92 -15.47 -7.63
CA VAL A 110 9.37 -16.33 -8.67
C VAL A 110 8.23 -15.64 -9.42
N LEU A 111 7.28 -15.02 -8.70
CA LEU A 111 6.16 -14.31 -9.32
C LEU A 111 6.63 -13.13 -10.18
N CYS A 112 7.64 -12.38 -9.73
CA CYS A 112 8.23 -11.27 -10.48
C CYS A 112 8.95 -11.76 -11.74
N SER A 113 9.71 -12.86 -11.65
CA SER A 113 10.36 -13.48 -12.80
C SER A 113 9.35 -13.93 -13.85
N GLU A 114 8.35 -14.72 -13.45
CA GLU A 114 7.30 -15.23 -14.34
C GLU A 114 6.44 -14.08 -14.93
N PHE A 115 6.17 -13.05 -14.14
CA PHE A 115 5.44 -11.87 -14.60
C PHE A 115 6.27 -11.03 -15.58
N SER A 116 7.59 -10.94 -15.38
CA SER A 116 8.50 -10.27 -16.31
C SER A 116 8.46 -10.91 -17.70
N GLU A 117 8.52 -12.25 -17.76
CA GLU A 117 8.38 -13.02 -19.00
C GLU A 117 6.99 -12.88 -19.64
N TYR A 118 5.96 -12.78 -18.80
CA TYR A 118 4.60 -12.48 -19.26
C TYR A 118 4.52 -11.09 -19.93
N VAL A 119 5.04 -10.03 -19.31
CA VAL A 119 5.06 -8.68 -19.90
C VAL A 119 5.93 -8.65 -21.17
N LEU A 120 7.08 -9.31 -21.16
CA LEU A 120 8.00 -9.36 -22.31
C LEU A 120 7.34 -9.94 -23.56
N ARG A 121 6.51 -10.98 -23.43
CA ARG A 121 5.78 -11.55 -24.57
C ARG A 121 4.88 -10.51 -25.26
N TYR A 122 4.25 -9.64 -24.50
CA TYR A 122 3.42 -8.55 -25.02
C TYR A 122 4.23 -7.36 -25.53
N LEU A 123 5.46 -7.17 -25.09
CA LEU A 123 6.36 -6.18 -25.70
C LEU A 123 6.88 -6.65 -27.06
N ASN A 124 7.05 -7.96 -27.23
CA ASN A 124 7.59 -8.55 -28.46
C ASN A 124 6.52 -8.79 -29.55
N HIS A 125 5.28 -8.97 -29.15
CA HIS A 125 4.14 -9.06 -30.05
C HIS A 125 3.39 -7.76 -29.89
N GLU A 126 3.41 -6.86 -30.87
CA GLU A 126 2.64 -5.61 -30.82
C GLU A 126 1.21 -5.86 -31.34
N PRO A 127 0.25 -6.33 -30.53
CA PRO A 127 -1.11 -6.51 -31.01
C PRO A 127 -1.71 -5.15 -31.38
N PRO A 128 -2.70 -5.14 -32.29
CA PRO A 128 -3.42 -3.91 -32.63
C PRO A 128 -4.14 -3.27 -31.42
N SER A 129 -4.42 -4.05 -30.36
CA SER A 129 -4.90 -3.53 -29.08
C SER A 129 -4.58 -4.49 -27.94
N TYR A 130 -4.13 -3.96 -26.80
CA TYR A 130 -3.86 -4.74 -25.60
C TYR A 130 -5.15 -5.06 -24.83
N PRO A 131 -5.43 -6.34 -24.51
CA PRO A 131 -6.59 -6.70 -23.73
C PRO A 131 -6.66 -5.93 -22.41
N ARG A 132 -7.81 -5.35 -22.08
CA ARG A 132 -7.99 -4.56 -20.85
C ARG A 132 -7.49 -5.29 -19.59
N ARG A 133 -7.75 -6.60 -19.47
CA ARG A 133 -7.30 -7.40 -18.32
C ARG A 133 -5.78 -7.56 -18.26
N MET A 134 -5.09 -7.56 -19.39
CA MET A 134 -3.64 -7.53 -19.45
C MET A 134 -3.13 -6.20 -18.89
N GLN A 135 -3.62 -5.07 -19.42
CA GLN A 135 -3.23 -3.75 -18.91
C GLN A 135 -3.49 -3.59 -17.39
N GLU A 136 -4.65 -4.06 -16.91
CA GLU A 136 -4.99 -4.08 -15.49
C GLU A 136 -4.01 -4.91 -14.66
N SER A 137 -3.51 -6.03 -15.19
CA SER A 137 -2.56 -6.89 -14.47
C SER A 137 -1.23 -6.19 -14.24
N VAL A 138 -0.72 -5.43 -15.22
CA VAL A 138 0.51 -4.62 -15.10
C VAL A 138 0.33 -3.54 -14.04
N ALA A 139 -0.81 -2.84 -14.07
CA ALA A 139 -1.11 -1.80 -13.10
C ALA A 139 -1.22 -2.35 -11.66
N ILE A 140 -1.86 -3.51 -11.48
CA ILE A 140 -2.02 -4.17 -10.17
C ILE A 140 -0.68 -4.71 -9.67
N ALA A 141 0.12 -5.33 -10.53
CA ALA A 141 1.45 -5.82 -10.16
C ALA A 141 2.37 -4.68 -9.72
N SER A 142 2.46 -3.61 -10.51
CA SER A 142 3.25 -2.43 -10.15
C SER A 142 2.84 -1.83 -8.80
N TRP A 143 1.53 -1.66 -8.56
CA TRP A 143 1.01 -1.17 -7.28
C TRP A 143 1.31 -2.11 -6.11
N ALA A 144 1.12 -3.42 -6.28
CA ALA A 144 1.37 -4.39 -5.23
C ALA A 144 2.85 -4.39 -4.85
N LEU A 145 3.75 -4.48 -5.84
CA LEU A 145 5.20 -4.50 -5.63
C LEU A 145 5.72 -3.20 -5.03
N ALA A 146 5.15 -2.05 -5.42
CA ALA A 146 5.49 -0.77 -4.81
C ALA A 146 5.13 -0.69 -3.32
N ILE A 147 4.09 -1.39 -2.89
CA ILE A 147 3.69 -1.44 -1.47
C ILE A 147 4.50 -2.47 -0.70
N THR A 148 4.68 -3.67 -1.27
CA THR A 148 5.08 -4.85 -0.52
C THR A 148 6.55 -5.23 -0.65
N ALA A 149 7.22 -4.81 -1.71
CA ALA A 149 8.59 -5.21 -2.04
C ALA A 149 9.55 -4.01 -2.12
N PRO A 150 9.71 -3.25 -1.01
CA PRO A 150 10.56 -2.06 -1.02
C PRO A 150 12.05 -2.37 -1.20
N ASP A 151 12.49 -3.59 -0.90
CA ASP A 151 13.90 -4.00 -0.82
C ASP A 151 14.35 -4.96 -1.94
N MET A 152 13.42 -5.46 -2.77
CA MET A 152 13.74 -6.39 -3.86
C MET A 152 14.37 -5.67 -5.07
N PRO A 153 15.35 -6.26 -5.77
CA PRO A 153 15.88 -5.70 -7.02
C PRO A 153 14.89 -5.98 -8.16
N LEU A 154 14.07 -4.99 -8.52
CA LEU A 154 13.00 -5.13 -9.53
C LEU A 154 13.18 -4.16 -10.71
N GLU A 155 14.37 -3.61 -10.89
CA GLU A 155 14.70 -2.61 -11.91
C GLU A 155 14.29 -3.10 -13.30
N ASP A 156 14.72 -4.31 -13.69
CA ASP A 156 14.41 -4.88 -15.02
C ASP A 156 12.90 -5.05 -15.25
N LEU A 157 12.16 -5.46 -14.22
CA LEU A 157 10.71 -5.63 -14.31
C LEU A 157 10.02 -4.27 -14.44
N PHE A 158 10.42 -3.28 -13.64
CA PHE A 158 9.87 -1.93 -13.74
C PHE A 158 10.23 -1.26 -15.08
N GLU A 159 11.44 -1.45 -15.60
CA GLU A 159 11.81 -0.97 -16.93
C GLU A 159 10.86 -1.53 -18.01
N ARG A 160 10.57 -2.84 -17.97
CA ARG A 160 9.62 -3.47 -18.90
C ARG A 160 8.20 -2.92 -18.75
N MET A 161 7.73 -2.71 -17.52
CA MET A 161 6.40 -2.12 -17.28
C MET A 161 6.33 -0.67 -17.74
N LEU A 162 7.39 0.12 -17.56
CA LEU A 162 7.47 1.50 -18.05
C LEU A 162 7.45 1.54 -19.58
N ARG A 163 8.25 0.69 -20.24
CA ARG A 163 8.23 0.52 -21.70
C ARG A 163 6.84 0.14 -22.20
N PHE A 164 6.15 -0.77 -21.50
CA PHE A 164 4.77 -1.14 -21.82
C PHE A 164 3.85 0.08 -21.77
N CYS A 165 3.96 0.93 -20.75
CA CYS A 165 3.14 2.14 -20.61
C CYS A 165 3.43 3.23 -21.64
N SER A 166 4.56 3.18 -22.34
CA SER A 166 4.87 4.06 -23.47
C SER A 166 4.24 3.62 -24.79
N LEU A 167 3.60 2.45 -24.84
CA LEU A 167 2.98 1.93 -26.06
C LEU A 167 1.62 2.61 -26.34
N PRO A 168 1.22 2.74 -27.62
CA PRO A 168 -0.10 3.22 -27.99
C PRO A 168 -1.23 2.34 -27.43
N GLY A 169 -2.36 2.96 -27.05
CA GLY A 169 -3.56 2.24 -26.62
C GLY A 169 -3.56 1.74 -25.17
N ILE A 170 -2.55 2.12 -24.37
CA ILE A 170 -2.54 1.88 -22.93
C ILE A 170 -3.44 2.88 -22.21
N ASP A 171 -4.30 2.37 -21.33
CA ASP A 171 -5.22 3.18 -20.54
C ASP A 171 -4.44 4.13 -19.62
N ARG A 172 -4.86 5.41 -19.61
CA ARG A 172 -4.26 6.47 -18.80
C ARG A 172 -4.09 6.08 -17.32
N SER A 173 -5.08 5.41 -16.73
CA SER A 173 -5.01 4.99 -15.32
C SER A 173 -4.04 3.85 -15.06
N VAL A 174 -3.76 3.02 -16.07
CA VAL A 174 -2.71 2.00 -16.03
C VAL A 174 -1.35 2.69 -16.03
N ALA A 175 -1.11 3.62 -16.96
CA ALA A 175 0.15 4.36 -17.05
C ALA A 175 0.45 5.12 -15.76
N ILE A 176 -0.49 5.91 -15.23
CA ILE A 176 -0.33 6.66 -13.97
C ILE A 176 0.05 5.71 -12.82
N ARG A 177 -0.62 4.56 -12.70
CA ARG A 177 -0.35 3.61 -11.61
C ARG A 177 1.03 2.95 -11.74
N VAL A 178 1.49 2.68 -12.95
CA VAL A 178 2.81 2.09 -13.19
C VAL A 178 3.92 3.09 -12.90
N PHE A 179 3.81 4.32 -13.42
CA PHE A 179 4.74 5.40 -13.10
C PHE A 179 4.78 5.67 -11.59
N TRP A 180 3.62 5.71 -10.93
CA TRP A 180 3.55 5.88 -9.49
C TRP A 180 4.24 4.74 -8.75
N GLY A 181 4.06 3.48 -9.17
CA GLY A 181 4.74 2.35 -8.56
C GLY A 181 6.27 2.44 -8.68
N ALA A 182 6.78 2.84 -9.85
CA ALA A 182 8.22 3.07 -10.05
C ALA A 182 8.73 4.20 -9.14
N SER A 183 7.99 5.31 -9.06
CA SER A 183 8.31 6.45 -8.21
C SER A 183 8.33 6.13 -6.71
N VAL A 184 7.35 5.38 -6.22
CA VAL A 184 7.28 4.94 -4.80
C VAL A 184 8.48 4.09 -4.43
N ARG A 185 8.93 3.23 -5.35
CA ARG A 185 10.12 2.38 -5.16
C ARG A 185 11.43 3.10 -5.43
N ASN A 186 11.39 4.35 -5.90
CA ASN A 186 12.57 5.09 -6.33
C ASN A 186 13.42 4.30 -7.35
N THR A 187 12.76 3.62 -8.30
CA THR A 187 13.40 2.80 -9.33
C THR A 187 13.12 3.33 -10.72
N CYS A 188 14.11 3.26 -11.61
CA CYS A 188 13.99 3.65 -13.02
C CYS A 188 13.42 5.08 -13.23
N LEU A 189 13.69 6.01 -12.30
CA LEU A 189 13.18 7.38 -12.38
C LEU A 189 13.67 8.10 -13.65
N ASP A 190 14.93 7.86 -14.02
CA ASP A 190 15.59 8.34 -15.23
C ASP A 190 14.94 7.84 -16.53
N ARG A 191 14.13 6.79 -16.45
CA ARG A 191 13.38 6.22 -17.58
C ARG A 191 11.97 6.81 -17.72
N ILE A 192 11.52 7.62 -16.77
CA ILE A 192 10.20 8.26 -16.83
C ILE A 192 10.34 9.56 -17.63
N ASP A 193 9.73 9.57 -18.82
CA ASP A 193 9.66 10.76 -19.66
C ASP A 193 8.64 11.76 -19.09
N VAL A 194 9.13 12.94 -18.68
CA VAL A 194 8.33 14.02 -18.12
C VAL A 194 7.24 14.50 -19.09
N ALA A 195 7.49 14.48 -20.40
CA ALA A 195 6.48 14.88 -21.39
C ALA A 195 5.27 13.93 -21.39
N ILE A 196 5.48 12.65 -21.09
CA ILE A 196 4.39 11.69 -20.89
C ILE A 196 3.61 12.06 -19.62
N ILE A 197 4.29 12.38 -18.52
CA ILE A 197 3.64 12.77 -17.26
C ILE A 197 2.83 14.06 -17.43
N GLU A 198 3.34 15.05 -18.16
CA GLU A 198 2.63 16.29 -18.49
C GLU A 198 1.34 16.02 -19.27
N ARG A 199 1.41 15.21 -20.32
CA ARG A 199 0.21 14.80 -21.08
C ARG A 199 -0.81 14.06 -20.20
N LEU A 200 -0.37 13.13 -19.35
CA LEU A 200 -1.26 12.42 -18.43
C LEU A 200 -1.95 13.38 -17.44
N TRP A 201 -1.25 14.43 -17.02
CA TRP A 201 -1.80 15.49 -16.17
C TRP A 201 -2.87 16.28 -16.91
N GLU A 202 -2.58 16.78 -18.11
CA GLU A 202 -3.53 17.54 -18.94
C GLU A 202 -4.79 16.74 -19.27
N GLU A 203 -4.63 15.47 -19.67
CA GLU A 203 -5.74 14.56 -19.93
C GLU A 203 -6.59 14.32 -18.67
N THR A 204 -5.96 14.21 -17.50
CA THR A 204 -6.67 14.02 -16.22
C THR A 204 -7.41 15.30 -15.79
N LEU A 205 -6.90 16.48 -16.13
CA LEU A 205 -7.59 17.75 -15.90
C LEU A 205 -8.80 17.93 -16.80
N SER A 206 -8.67 17.51 -18.06
CA SER A 206 -9.68 17.69 -19.11
C SER A 206 -10.90 16.78 -18.96
N GLU A 207 -10.94 15.89 -17.96
CA GLU A 207 -12.06 14.95 -17.74
C GLU A 207 -12.89 15.33 -16.49
N PRO A 208 -14.02 16.05 -16.65
CA PRO A 208 -14.81 16.55 -15.52
C PRO A 208 -15.62 15.47 -14.82
N SER A 209 -15.97 14.38 -15.52
CA SER A 209 -16.89 13.32 -15.04
C SER A 209 -16.28 12.37 -14.01
N ALA A 210 -14.96 12.44 -13.76
CA ALA A 210 -14.24 11.45 -12.96
C ALA A 210 -14.20 11.74 -11.43
N GLY A 211 -14.82 12.82 -10.95
CA GLY A 211 -15.06 13.08 -9.52
C GLY A 211 -13.88 12.76 -8.57
N LEU A 212 -14.04 11.75 -7.71
CA LEU A 212 -13.01 11.28 -6.76
C LEU A 212 -11.80 10.61 -7.44
N ARG A 213 -12.01 9.91 -8.56
CA ARG A 213 -10.93 9.23 -9.29
C ARG A 213 -9.96 10.24 -9.90
N ARG A 214 -10.47 11.38 -10.38
CA ARG A 214 -9.67 12.51 -10.86
C ARG A 214 -8.70 13.02 -9.80
N LYS A 215 -9.19 13.31 -8.60
CA LYS A 215 -8.36 13.79 -7.47
C LYS A 215 -7.25 12.80 -7.11
N SER A 216 -7.58 11.50 -7.05
CA SER A 216 -6.61 10.45 -6.77
C SER A 216 -5.49 10.38 -7.82
N HIS A 217 -5.86 10.40 -9.11
CA HIS A 217 -4.87 10.37 -10.20
C HIS A 217 -3.98 11.62 -10.21
N LEU A 218 -4.55 12.82 -10.00
CA LEU A 218 -3.75 14.06 -9.90
C LEU A 218 -2.75 14.00 -8.74
N HIS A 219 -3.17 13.45 -7.59
CA HIS A 219 -2.24 13.25 -6.46
C HIS A 219 -1.15 12.21 -6.76
N GLN A 220 -1.47 11.14 -7.49
CA GLN A 220 -0.46 10.18 -7.95
C GLN A 220 0.55 10.83 -8.89
N ILE A 221 0.09 11.64 -9.85
CA ILE A 221 0.93 12.43 -10.76
C ILE A 221 1.82 13.40 -9.97
N TYR A 222 1.25 14.16 -9.03
CA TYR A 222 2.01 15.04 -8.15
C TYR A 222 3.11 14.28 -7.39
N THR A 223 2.79 13.09 -6.87
CA THR A 223 3.75 12.23 -6.17
C THR A 223 4.86 11.74 -7.10
N ILE A 224 4.54 11.34 -8.34
CA ILE A 224 5.54 10.98 -9.36
C ILE A 224 6.52 12.14 -9.56
N LEU A 225 5.99 13.33 -9.83
CA LEU A 225 6.78 14.54 -10.09
C LEU A 225 7.68 14.91 -8.89
N ARG A 226 7.18 14.77 -7.66
CA ARG A 226 8.00 14.95 -6.46
C ARG A 226 9.16 13.96 -6.39
N CYS A 227 8.95 12.69 -6.70
CA CYS A 227 10.04 11.71 -6.73
C CYS A 227 11.07 12.05 -7.81
N LEU A 228 10.63 12.47 -9.00
CA LEU A 228 11.52 12.92 -10.07
C LEU A 228 12.36 14.11 -9.64
N LYS A 229 11.72 15.13 -9.04
CA LYS A 229 12.41 16.33 -8.50
C LYS A 229 13.43 15.99 -7.43
N LEU A 230 13.10 15.08 -6.50
CA LEU A 230 14.07 14.58 -5.50
C LEU A 230 15.22 13.78 -6.12
N GLY A 231 14.95 13.08 -7.22
CA GLY A 231 15.96 12.42 -8.04
C GLY A 231 16.81 13.36 -8.90
N GLY A 232 16.56 14.68 -8.84
CA GLY A 232 17.28 15.67 -9.65
C GLY A 232 16.86 15.73 -11.12
N ILE A 233 15.67 15.22 -11.46
CA ILE A 233 15.15 15.23 -12.83
C ILE A 233 14.37 16.54 -13.05
N GLU A 234 14.79 17.28 -14.07
CA GLU A 234 14.17 18.56 -14.48
C GLU A 234 12.76 18.35 -15.03
N GLU A 235 11.83 19.13 -14.50
CA GLU A 235 10.39 18.96 -14.75
C GLU A 235 9.67 20.27 -15.12
N ASN A 236 10.46 21.34 -15.37
CA ASN A 236 10.00 22.65 -15.86
C ASN A 236 8.83 23.25 -15.04
N GLY A 237 8.81 23.05 -13.72
CA GLY A 237 7.80 23.61 -12.80
C GLY A 237 6.43 22.94 -12.87
N LEU A 238 6.31 21.78 -13.52
CA LEU A 238 5.07 20.98 -13.57
C LEU A 238 4.59 20.53 -12.18
N THR A 239 5.50 20.28 -11.25
CA THR A 239 5.25 19.91 -9.84
C THR A 239 4.48 21.01 -9.14
N ASP A 240 4.92 22.26 -9.33
CA ASP A 240 4.32 23.43 -8.68
C ASP A 240 2.94 23.74 -9.31
N ARG A 241 2.80 23.59 -10.65
CA ARG A 241 1.49 23.67 -11.33
C ARG A 241 0.51 22.60 -10.85
N CYS A 242 0.99 21.36 -10.71
CA CYS A 242 0.19 20.23 -10.22
C CYS A 242 -0.25 20.44 -8.76
N LEU A 243 0.67 20.93 -7.91
CA LEU A 243 0.39 21.29 -6.52
C LEU A 243 -0.66 22.40 -6.41
N ALA A 244 -0.52 23.48 -7.18
CA ALA A 244 -1.49 24.56 -7.22
C ALA A 244 -2.89 24.05 -7.59
N THR A 245 -2.97 23.17 -8.60
CA THR A 245 -4.23 22.56 -9.01
C THR A 245 -4.86 21.70 -7.90
N LEU A 246 -4.05 20.93 -7.17
CA LEU A 246 -4.56 20.12 -6.04
C LEU A 246 -5.07 21.00 -4.88
N HIS A 247 -4.44 22.15 -4.63
CA HIS A 247 -4.92 23.14 -3.67
C HIS A 247 -6.26 23.76 -4.09
N GLU A 248 -6.40 24.16 -5.36
CA GLU A 248 -7.68 24.65 -5.90
C GLU A 248 -8.81 23.62 -5.75
N LEU A 249 -8.48 22.35 -5.95
CA LEU A 249 -9.40 21.22 -5.74
C LEU A 249 -9.63 20.86 -4.27
N ARG A 250 -9.01 21.58 -3.33
CA ARG A 250 -9.03 21.32 -1.88
C ARG A 250 -8.68 19.86 -1.57
N TYR A 251 -7.69 19.30 -2.25
CA TYR A 251 -7.21 17.96 -1.96
C TYR A 251 -6.68 17.90 -0.51
N GLY A 252 -6.90 16.78 0.18
CA GLY A 252 -6.49 16.61 1.58
C GLY A 252 -7.37 17.35 2.61
N HIS A 253 -8.15 18.36 2.21
CA HIS A 253 -9.02 19.14 3.10
C HIS A 253 -10.37 18.44 3.33
N LYS A 254 -10.32 17.20 3.82
CA LYS A 254 -11.51 16.56 4.40
C LYS A 254 -11.51 16.84 5.89
N ASP A 255 -12.69 16.93 6.49
CA ASP A 255 -12.84 16.77 7.94
C ASP A 255 -12.48 15.32 8.29
N SER A 256 -11.18 15.01 8.36
CA SER A 256 -10.72 13.71 8.82
C SER A 256 -11.12 13.58 10.28
N LYS A 257 -11.83 12.50 10.58
CA LYS A 257 -12.09 12.13 11.95
C LYS A 257 -10.79 11.55 12.49
N ILE A 258 -10.12 12.29 13.37
CA ILE A 258 -8.96 11.84 14.13
C ILE A 258 -9.21 10.41 14.61
N SER A 259 -8.31 9.49 14.25
CA SER A 259 -8.43 8.10 14.67
C SER A 259 -8.32 8.00 16.19
N THR A 260 -8.99 7.01 16.78
CA THR A 260 -8.93 6.75 18.22
C THR A 260 -7.48 6.62 18.73
N SER A 261 -6.62 5.97 17.95
CA SER A 261 -5.20 5.79 18.27
C SER A 261 -4.44 7.12 18.31
N GLN A 262 -4.61 7.98 17.30
CA GLN A 262 -3.98 9.31 17.28
C GLN A 262 -4.45 10.17 18.45
N ARG A 263 -5.75 10.09 18.79
CA ARG A 263 -6.30 10.79 19.96
C ARG A 263 -5.65 10.33 21.26
N TYR A 264 -5.47 9.01 21.47
CA TYR A 264 -4.81 8.53 22.68
C TYR A 264 -3.34 8.93 22.76
N VAL A 265 -2.62 8.95 21.63
CA VAL A 265 -1.25 9.50 21.61
C VAL A 265 -1.27 10.99 21.94
N SER A 266 -2.21 11.76 21.39
CA SER A 266 -2.40 13.17 21.74
C SER A 266 -2.66 13.36 23.24
N ASP A 267 -3.52 12.54 23.85
CA ASP A 267 -3.79 12.61 25.30
C ASP A 267 -2.53 12.34 26.14
N VAL A 268 -1.69 11.39 25.72
CA VAL A 268 -0.38 11.14 26.34
C VAL A 268 0.51 12.38 26.24
N LEU A 269 0.60 13.01 25.07
CA LEU A 269 1.40 14.22 24.87
C LEU A 269 0.89 15.40 25.71
N VAL A 270 -0.43 15.56 25.85
CA VAL A 270 -1.04 16.57 26.75
C VAL A 270 -0.60 16.35 28.19
N ARG A 271 -0.68 15.12 28.70
CA ARG A 271 -0.25 14.79 30.08
C ARG A 271 1.25 14.99 30.29
N LEU A 272 2.06 14.76 29.26
CA LEU A 272 3.49 15.02 29.28
C LEU A 272 3.86 16.49 29.08
N GLY A 273 2.89 17.39 28.88
CA GLY A 273 3.12 18.82 28.69
C GLY A 273 3.80 19.17 27.36
N VAL A 274 3.63 18.33 26.32
CA VAL A 274 4.25 18.53 25.00
C VAL A 274 3.25 19.24 24.06
N PRO A 275 3.51 20.50 23.64
CA PRO A 275 2.66 21.19 22.67
C PRO A 275 2.69 20.49 21.30
N HIS A 276 1.53 20.29 20.68
CA HIS A 276 1.41 19.59 19.40
C HIS A 276 0.15 19.96 18.63
N LYS A 277 0.12 19.62 17.33
CA LYS A 277 -1.05 19.71 16.45
C LYS A 277 -1.38 18.31 15.92
N VAL A 278 -2.65 17.93 15.94
CA VAL A 278 -3.12 16.65 15.41
C VAL A 278 -3.61 16.84 13.97
N GLU A 279 -3.34 15.87 13.09
CA GLU A 279 -3.73 15.86 11.67
C GLU A 279 -3.29 17.12 10.90
N LEU A 280 -2.01 17.46 10.98
CA LEU A 280 -1.46 18.58 10.23
C LEU A 280 -1.31 18.21 8.75
N LEU A 281 -2.00 18.94 7.86
CA LEU A 281 -1.70 18.90 6.42
C LEU A 281 -0.63 19.96 6.10
N THR A 282 0.51 19.53 5.58
CA THR A 282 1.59 20.43 5.17
C THR A 282 1.23 21.16 3.86
N PRO A 283 1.89 22.29 3.54
CA PRO A 283 1.67 23.02 2.28
C PRO A 283 1.92 22.17 1.02
N ASP A 284 2.76 21.14 1.12
CA ASP A 284 3.06 20.16 0.06
C ASP A 284 2.19 18.89 0.15
N LEU A 285 1.03 19.00 0.80
CA LEU A 285 -0.04 17.99 0.87
C LEU A 285 0.34 16.68 1.58
N LEU A 286 1.35 16.70 2.47
CA LEU A 286 1.63 15.57 3.35
C LEU A 286 0.79 15.69 4.60
N SER A 287 0.04 14.64 4.92
CA SER A 287 -0.65 14.55 6.20
C SER A 287 0.32 14.02 7.26
N ILE A 288 0.49 14.73 8.36
CA ILE A 288 1.24 14.31 9.54
C ILE A 288 0.22 13.98 10.63
N ASP A 289 0.32 12.80 11.24
CA ASP A 289 -0.63 12.38 12.27
C ASP A 289 -0.58 13.31 13.48
N ILE A 290 0.63 13.60 13.98
CA ILE A 290 0.86 14.57 15.06
C ILE A 290 2.14 15.35 14.78
N ALA A 291 2.04 16.68 14.71
CA ALA A 291 3.16 17.58 14.51
C ALA A 291 3.56 18.25 15.82
N ILE A 292 4.85 18.19 16.15
CA ILE A 292 5.47 18.90 17.27
C ILE A 292 6.46 19.91 16.68
N GLU A 293 6.32 21.17 17.05
CA GLU A 293 7.18 22.26 16.57
C GLU A 293 7.64 23.10 17.77
N GLY A 294 8.95 23.34 17.88
CA GLY A 294 9.51 24.13 18.96
C GLY A 294 11.03 24.27 18.87
N ASP A 295 11.56 25.40 19.33
CA ASP A 295 12.98 25.76 19.25
C ASP A 295 13.60 25.60 17.85
N GLY A 296 12.80 25.81 16.79
CA GLY A 296 13.20 25.63 15.39
C GLY A 296 13.21 24.17 14.91
N GLU A 297 12.91 23.21 15.77
CA GLU A 297 12.73 21.80 15.39
C GLU A 297 11.30 21.54 14.90
N ARG A 298 11.19 20.64 13.92
CA ARG A 298 9.92 20.13 13.40
C ARG A 298 9.95 18.62 13.46
N ILE A 299 9.01 18.03 14.21
CA ILE A 299 8.96 16.61 14.48
C ILE A 299 7.59 16.08 14.05
N ALA A 300 7.59 15.13 13.13
CA ALA A 300 6.40 14.42 12.67
C ALA A 300 6.31 13.10 13.43
N LEU A 301 5.36 12.98 14.37
CA LEU A 301 4.99 11.69 14.96
C LEU A 301 4.01 10.99 14.03
N GLU A 302 4.39 9.80 13.57
CA GLU A 302 3.58 8.90 12.75
C GLU A 302 3.08 7.75 13.63
N VAL A 303 1.76 7.63 13.80
CA VAL A 303 1.13 6.61 14.63
C VAL A 303 0.94 5.35 13.76
N ASP A 304 2.01 4.57 13.65
CA ASP A 304 2.11 3.48 12.68
C ASP A 304 1.19 2.31 13.04
N GLY A 305 0.01 2.29 12.42
CA GLY A 305 -0.89 1.13 12.44
C GLY A 305 -0.38 -0.03 11.55
N PRO A 306 -1.05 -1.20 11.57
CA PRO A 306 -0.64 -2.36 10.77
C PRO A 306 -0.50 -2.08 9.27
N LEU A 307 -1.23 -1.09 8.74
CA LEU A 307 -1.19 -0.71 7.33
C LEU A 307 0.11 0.00 6.90
N HIS A 308 0.93 0.46 7.84
CA HIS A 308 2.22 1.10 7.59
C HIS A 308 3.35 0.08 7.35
N PHE A 309 3.09 -1.19 7.69
CA PHE A 309 4.05 -2.27 7.59
C PHE A 309 3.58 -3.35 6.62
N THR A 310 4.53 -4.08 6.06
CA THR A 310 4.26 -5.30 5.31
C THR A 310 4.01 -6.47 6.26
N CYS A 311 3.09 -7.36 5.88
CA CYS A 311 2.90 -8.64 6.55
C CYS A 311 3.98 -9.62 6.08
N VAL A 312 5.07 -9.71 6.84
CA VAL A 312 6.18 -10.63 6.53
C VAL A 312 5.75 -12.07 6.84
N CYS A 313 5.62 -12.84 5.77
CA CYS A 313 5.17 -14.23 5.75
C CYS A 313 6.33 -15.25 5.67
N ASP A 314 7.56 -14.77 5.51
CA ASP A 314 8.77 -15.58 5.56
C ASP A 314 9.37 -15.50 6.98
N ALA A 315 9.60 -16.66 7.61
CA ALA A 315 10.17 -16.72 8.95
C ALA A 315 11.62 -16.19 8.99
N ALA A 316 12.37 -16.31 7.89
CA ALA A 316 13.75 -15.83 7.83
C ALA A 316 13.86 -14.30 7.90
N GLU A 317 12.84 -13.60 7.41
CA GLU A 317 12.80 -12.13 7.30
C GLU A 317 11.91 -11.50 8.40
N ALA A 318 11.37 -12.30 9.33
CA ALA A 318 10.38 -11.87 10.31
C ALA A 318 10.95 -11.06 11.51
N SER A 319 12.26 -10.80 11.55
CA SER A 319 12.92 -10.23 12.72
C SER A 319 12.69 -8.73 12.92
N SER A 320 12.23 -8.00 11.90
CA SER A 320 11.94 -6.56 12.00
C SER A 320 10.73 -6.14 11.15
N PRO A 321 9.86 -5.25 11.65
CA PRO A 321 8.76 -4.70 10.86
C PRO A 321 9.31 -3.95 9.64
N MET A 322 8.97 -4.41 8.45
CA MET A 322 9.32 -3.74 7.21
C MET A 322 8.22 -2.74 6.82
N ARG A 323 8.58 -1.48 6.61
CA ARG A 323 7.63 -0.43 6.20
C ARG A 323 7.23 -0.61 4.74
N THR A 324 5.99 -0.28 4.41
CA THR A 324 5.54 -0.26 3.00
C THR A 324 6.26 0.85 2.21
N GLY A 325 6.35 0.69 0.88
CA GLY A 325 6.96 1.71 0.01
C GLY A 325 6.32 3.11 0.17
N PRO A 326 4.97 3.26 0.17
CA PRO A 326 4.35 4.57 0.41
C PRO A 326 4.71 5.19 1.76
N THR A 327 4.84 4.38 2.81
CA THR A 327 5.29 4.86 4.13
C THR A 327 6.73 5.35 4.05
N GLN A 328 7.63 4.60 3.42
CA GLN A 328 9.03 5.01 3.23
C GLN A 328 9.14 6.30 2.41
N MET A 329 8.41 6.39 1.29
CA MET A 329 8.36 7.57 0.43
C MET A 329 7.86 8.81 1.20
N LYS A 330 6.77 8.69 1.98
CA LYS A 330 6.27 9.77 2.84
C LYS A 330 7.34 10.24 3.82
N GLN A 331 8.03 9.31 4.48
CA GLN A 331 9.10 9.65 5.42
C GLN A 331 10.26 10.38 4.73
N SER A 332 10.65 9.96 3.54
CA SER A 332 11.68 10.64 2.74
C SER A 332 11.27 12.07 2.39
N PHE A 333 10.01 12.27 1.97
CA PHE A 333 9.48 13.61 1.68
C PHE A 333 9.46 14.52 2.91
N LEU A 334 8.99 14.02 4.06
CA LEU A 334 8.99 14.77 5.31
C LEU A 334 10.42 15.16 5.73
N LYS A 335 11.36 14.21 5.69
CA LYS A 335 12.77 14.45 6.01
C LYS A 335 13.41 15.48 5.10
N HIS A 336 13.16 15.39 3.79
CA HIS A 336 13.65 16.37 2.83
C HIS A 336 13.13 17.79 3.14
N ASN A 337 11.90 17.89 3.62
CA ASN A 337 11.28 19.14 4.03
C ASN A 337 11.69 19.60 5.45
N GLY A 338 12.70 18.96 6.05
CA GLY A 338 13.28 19.32 7.34
C GLY A 338 12.44 18.89 8.55
N TRP A 339 11.63 17.84 8.40
CA TRP A 339 10.98 17.17 9.53
C TRP A 339 11.82 16.00 10.03
N SER A 340 11.98 15.90 11.34
CA SER A 340 12.39 14.65 11.98
C SER A 340 11.18 13.74 12.11
N VAL A 341 11.25 12.52 11.57
CA VAL A 341 10.10 11.60 11.61
C VAL A 341 10.29 10.54 12.69
N LEU A 342 9.34 10.46 13.61
CA LEU A 342 9.28 9.46 14.68
C LEU A 342 8.09 8.54 14.49
N SER A 343 8.37 7.27 14.23
CA SER A 343 7.36 6.22 14.25
C SER A 343 7.03 5.84 15.69
N VAL A 344 5.75 5.91 16.06
CA VAL A 344 5.25 5.47 17.37
C VAL A 344 4.18 4.39 17.20
N PRO A 345 4.10 3.40 18.10
CA PRO A 345 3.02 2.43 18.06
C PRO A 345 1.67 3.12 18.35
N PRO A 346 0.53 2.52 17.99
CA PRO A 346 -0.76 2.97 18.50
C PRO A 346 -0.92 2.62 19.98
N VAL A 347 -1.56 3.51 20.74
CA VAL A 347 -1.95 3.20 22.13
C VAL A 347 -3.20 2.32 22.13
N LYS A 348 -3.16 1.22 22.88
CA LYS A 348 -4.32 0.41 23.25
C LYS A 348 -4.41 0.39 24.77
N LEU A 349 -5.52 0.87 25.32
CA LEU A 349 -5.84 0.69 26.72
C LEU A 349 -6.68 -0.59 26.83
N ASP A 350 -6.25 -1.51 27.69
CA ASP A 350 -6.99 -2.74 27.98
C ASP A 350 -8.01 -2.42 29.09
N ASP A 351 -9.29 -2.62 28.80
CA ASP A 351 -10.39 -2.36 29.75
C ASP A 351 -10.37 -3.30 30.96
N SER A 352 -9.53 -4.36 30.95
CA SER A 352 -9.42 -5.36 32.01
C SER A 352 -8.36 -5.07 33.09
N VAL A 353 -7.61 -3.97 32.97
CA VAL A 353 -6.49 -3.61 33.86
C VAL A 353 -6.83 -2.36 34.68
N ASP A 354 -6.19 -2.18 35.86
CA ASP A 354 -6.20 -0.91 36.58
C ASP A 354 -5.78 0.24 35.65
N LEU A 355 -6.76 1.07 35.30
CA LEU A 355 -6.63 2.13 34.31
C LEU A 355 -5.56 3.15 34.70
N SER A 356 -5.39 3.44 36.00
CA SER A 356 -4.39 4.40 36.46
C SER A 356 -2.97 3.87 36.28
N ALA A 357 -2.74 2.59 36.60
CA ALA A 357 -1.45 1.94 36.38
C ALA A 357 -1.14 1.79 34.88
N ALA A 358 -2.14 1.46 34.07
CA ALA A 358 -2.01 1.36 32.61
C ALA A 358 -1.62 2.71 31.98
N ILE A 359 -2.29 3.80 32.36
CA ILE A 359 -1.99 5.15 31.88
C ILE A 359 -0.55 5.56 32.24
N ALA A 360 -0.15 5.37 33.50
CA ALA A 360 1.20 5.73 33.95
C ALA A 360 2.29 4.97 33.18
N SER A 361 2.05 3.68 32.87
CA SER A 361 2.96 2.86 32.08
C SER A 361 3.08 3.37 30.63
N VAL A 362 1.96 3.73 29.99
CA VAL A 362 1.97 4.30 28.64
C VAL A 362 2.71 5.64 28.63
N ASP A 363 2.43 6.52 29.58
CA ASP A 363 3.08 7.83 29.68
C ASP A 363 4.59 7.68 29.86
N ALA A 364 5.04 6.76 30.72
CA ALA A 364 6.46 6.47 30.91
C ALA A 364 7.12 5.89 29.65
N TYR A 365 6.41 5.05 28.89
CA TYR A 365 6.88 4.53 27.61
C TYR A 365 7.10 5.66 26.59
N TYR A 366 6.10 6.50 26.36
CA TYR A 366 6.20 7.62 25.41
C TYR A 366 7.23 8.66 25.85
N LYS A 367 7.31 8.98 27.15
CA LYS A 367 8.33 9.89 27.67
C LYS A 367 9.74 9.39 27.31
N ARG A 368 10.03 8.11 27.51
CA ARG A 368 11.33 7.50 27.12
C ARG A 368 11.54 7.54 25.61
N LEU A 369 10.52 7.21 24.82
CA LEU A 369 10.61 7.25 23.36
C LEU A 369 10.96 8.67 22.87
N LEU A 370 10.26 9.69 23.38
CA LEU A 370 10.46 11.09 23.01
C LEU A 370 11.81 11.63 23.47
N LEU A 371 12.27 11.29 24.68
CA LEU A 371 13.61 11.66 25.17
C LEU A 371 14.74 11.04 24.32
N ASN A 372 14.52 9.82 23.83
CA ASN A 372 15.48 9.09 22.99
C ASN A 372 15.37 9.45 21.50
N SER A 373 14.51 10.39 21.12
CA SER A 373 14.36 10.84 19.72
C SER A 373 15.58 11.58 19.16
N GLY A 374 16.49 12.01 20.04
CA GLY A 374 17.61 12.88 19.69
C GLY A 374 17.26 14.38 19.67
N SER A 375 15.99 14.77 19.82
CA SER A 375 15.57 16.18 19.84
C SER A 375 16.04 16.92 21.10
N PRO A 376 16.80 18.01 20.98
CA PRO A 376 17.10 18.92 22.10
C PRO A 376 15.84 19.54 22.73
N TYR A 377 14.87 19.95 21.92
CA TYR A 377 13.60 20.53 22.36
C TYR A 377 12.82 19.57 23.26
N LEU A 378 12.64 18.32 22.83
CA LEU A 378 11.93 17.33 23.64
C LEU A 378 12.70 16.98 24.92
N ARG A 379 14.03 16.94 24.88
CA ARG A 379 14.86 16.76 26.08
C ARG A 379 14.70 17.90 27.08
N ARG A 380 14.55 19.14 26.62
CA ARG A 380 14.33 20.31 27.49
C ARG A 380 12.95 20.31 28.15
N ILE A 381 11.91 19.89 27.44
CA ILE A 381 10.53 19.90 27.97
C ILE A 381 10.26 18.71 28.88
N LEU A 382 10.82 17.54 28.59
CA LEU A 382 10.55 16.29 29.30
C LEU A 382 11.58 15.95 30.38
N GLY A 383 12.78 16.55 30.30
CA GLY A 383 13.95 16.25 31.13
C GLY A 383 13.89 16.79 32.55
#